data_AF-A0A8C4HCD4-F1
#
_entry.id   AF-A0A8C4HCD4-F1
#
_cell.length_a   1.000
_cell.length_b   1.000
_cell.length_c   1.000
_cell.angle_alpha   90.00
_cell.angle_beta   90.00
_cell.angle_gamma   90.00
#
_symmetry.space_group_name_H-M   'P 1'
#
loop_
_entity.id
_entity.type
_entity.pdbx_description
1 polymer ?
#
loop_
_entity_poly.entity_id
_entity_poly.type
_entity_poly.pdbx_seq_one_letter_code
_entity_poly.pdbx_strand_id
1 'polypeptide(L)'
;MVHYGHSNQLRQAKAMGDYLIVGVHTDSEIAKHKGPPVFTQQERYKMVRAIKWVDEVVEGAPYVTTLGTLDKYNCDFCVHGDDITLTVDGKDTYEEVKKSGRYRECKRTQGVSTTDLVGRMLLMTKAHHSNIDSSDYQQHTDNFGKKGHSPWTGVSQFLQTSQKIIQFASGQEPQPGDTIIYVAGAFDLFHIGHVDFLEAVHKLAEQPYIIVGLHFDQEVNRYKGKNYPIMNVHERTLSVLACRYVSEVVIGAPFAVTKDLLDHFKVDLVCHGKTEIYPDKDGSDPYAEPRRKGILRTVDSGNSLTTDAIVQRIIKNRLLFEARNQKKEAKEIAVIQKGPNQAPSTKRTLTSSINLNSCTVEESTFLYVL
;
A
#
# COMPACT_ATOMS: atom_id res chain seq x y z
N MET A 1 -3.83 -2.01 3.67
CA MET A 1 -3.25 -0.92 2.87
C MET A 1 -2.26 -1.52 1.91
N VAL A 2 -2.48 -1.37 0.59
CA VAL A 2 -1.48 -1.78 -0.40
C VAL A 2 -0.27 -0.86 -0.31
N HIS A 3 0.93 -1.39 -0.57
CA HIS A 3 2.21 -0.67 -0.63
C HIS A 3 3.17 -1.44 -1.54
N TYR A 4 4.32 -0.86 -1.88
CA TYR A 4 5.27 -1.45 -2.85
C TYR A 4 5.74 -2.87 -2.48
N GLY A 5 5.76 -3.24 -1.19
CA GLY A 5 5.99 -4.62 -0.76
C GLY A 5 4.99 -5.64 -1.33
N HIS A 6 3.70 -5.33 -1.33
CA HIS A 6 2.67 -6.17 -1.97
C HIS A 6 2.86 -6.20 -3.48
N SER A 7 3.14 -5.04 -4.09
CA SER A 7 3.41 -4.95 -5.53
C SER A 7 4.61 -5.80 -5.96
N ASN A 8 5.68 -5.84 -5.16
CA ASN A 8 6.84 -6.71 -5.42
C ASN A 8 6.53 -8.20 -5.20
N GLN A 9 5.66 -8.54 -4.24
CA GLN A 9 5.16 -9.91 -4.06
C GLN A 9 4.41 -10.39 -5.30
N LEU A 10 3.51 -9.54 -5.80
CA LEU A 10 2.73 -9.78 -7.03
C LEU A 10 3.64 -9.90 -8.25
N ARG A 11 4.65 -9.02 -8.37
CA ARG A 11 5.68 -9.12 -9.43
C ARG A 11 6.43 -10.45 -9.38
N GLN A 12 6.86 -10.88 -8.18
CA GLN A 12 7.57 -12.15 -8.01
C GLN A 12 6.66 -13.32 -8.38
N ALA A 13 5.39 -13.31 -7.98
CA ALA A 13 4.42 -14.35 -8.34
C ALA A 13 4.15 -14.39 -9.85
N LYS A 14 3.92 -13.23 -10.48
CA LYS A 14 3.76 -13.14 -11.94
C LYS A 14 4.99 -13.65 -12.69
N ALA A 15 6.20 -13.50 -12.15
CA ALA A 15 7.42 -13.99 -12.79
C ALA A 15 7.58 -15.53 -12.69
N MET A 16 6.72 -16.24 -11.94
CA MET A 16 6.76 -17.70 -11.82
C MET A 16 5.83 -18.42 -12.81
N GLY A 17 5.00 -17.68 -13.55
CA GLY A 17 4.07 -18.23 -14.53
C GLY A 17 3.72 -17.18 -15.58
N ASP A 18 2.64 -17.41 -16.32
CA ASP A 18 2.26 -16.55 -17.44
C ASP A 18 1.05 -15.68 -17.12
N TYR A 19 0.23 -16.06 -16.13
CA TYR A 19 -0.97 -15.32 -15.74
C TYR A 19 -1.17 -15.36 -14.22
N LEU A 20 -1.47 -14.19 -13.63
CA LEU A 20 -1.62 -13.99 -12.19
C LEU A 20 -3.07 -13.61 -11.86
N ILE A 21 -3.74 -14.52 -11.16
CA ILE A 21 -5.04 -14.30 -10.54
C ILE A 21 -4.84 -13.97 -9.06
N VAL A 22 -5.53 -12.95 -8.58
CA VAL A 22 -5.39 -12.49 -7.20
C VAL A 22 -6.71 -12.57 -6.45
N GLY A 23 -6.79 -13.46 -5.47
CA GLY A 23 -7.93 -13.60 -4.58
C GLY A 23 -7.91 -12.57 -3.46
N VAL A 24 -8.99 -11.81 -3.28
CA VAL A 24 -9.09 -10.78 -2.24
C VAL A 24 -10.34 -11.01 -1.37
N HIS A 25 -10.17 -11.05 -0.05
CA HIS A 25 -11.27 -11.37 0.88
C HIS A 25 -12.33 -10.26 0.97
N THR A 26 -13.52 -10.63 1.44
CA THR A 26 -14.54 -9.65 1.85
C THR A 26 -14.17 -8.98 3.18
N ASP A 27 -14.79 -7.85 3.50
CA ASP A 27 -14.59 -7.19 4.79
C ASP A 27 -15.06 -8.07 5.96
N SER A 28 -16.17 -8.79 5.75
CA SER A 28 -16.74 -9.72 6.73
C SER A 28 -15.80 -10.89 7.04
N GLU A 29 -15.10 -11.42 6.04
CA GLU A 29 -14.19 -12.54 6.20
C GLU A 29 -12.93 -12.15 6.95
N ILE A 30 -12.39 -10.95 6.65
CA ILE A 30 -11.26 -10.38 7.39
C ILE A 30 -11.64 -10.16 8.85
N ALA A 31 -12.83 -9.62 9.12
CA ALA A 31 -13.29 -9.29 10.47
C ALA A 31 -13.49 -10.52 11.39
N LYS A 32 -13.61 -11.73 10.84
CA LYS A 32 -13.66 -12.98 11.61
C LYS A 32 -12.30 -13.37 12.20
N HIS A 33 -11.23 -13.04 11.49
CA HIS A 33 -9.86 -13.48 11.82
C HIS A 33 -9.07 -12.37 12.52
N LYS A 34 -9.32 -11.12 12.16
CA LYS A 34 -8.61 -9.95 12.70
C LYS A 34 -9.53 -8.73 12.81
N GLY A 35 -8.96 -7.59 13.19
CA GLY A 35 -9.69 -6.32 13.21
C GLY A 35 -10.26 -5.97 11.82
N PRO A 36 -11.33 -5.14 11.77
CA PRO A 36 -11.91 -4.73 10.50
C PRO A 36 -10.87 -3.99 9.65
N PRO A 37 -10.86 -4.18 8.32
CA PRO A 37 -9.90 -3.52 7.45
C PRO A 37 -10.15 -2.01 7.41
N VAL A 38 -9.07 -1.24 7.15
CA VAL A 38 -9.13 0.23 6.99
C VAL A 38 -9.83 0.65 5.70
N PHE A 39 -9.63 -0.14 4.65
CA PHE A 39 -10.22 0.06 3.33
C PHE A 39 -11.32 -0.98 3.11
N THR A 40 -12.42 -0.53 2.52
CA THR A 40 -13.52 -1.41 2.11
C THR A 40 -13.04 -2.42 1.08
N GLN A 41 -13.77 -3.52 0.93
CA GLN A 41 -13.42 -4.54 -0.05
C GLN A 41 -13.39 -4.00 -1.48
N GLN A 42 -14.29 -3.06 -1.84
CA GLN A 42 -14.30 -2.46 -3.17
C GLN A 42 -13.06 -1.60 -3.45
N GLU A 43 -12.62 -0.81 -2.46
CA GLU A 43 -11.36 -0.07 -2.55
C GLU A 43 -10.17 -1.02 -2.70
N ARG A 44 -10.17 -2.16 -1.98
CA ARG A 44 -9.10 -3.17 -2.07
C ARG A 44 -9.08 -3.87 -3.42
N TYR A 45 -10.25 -4.29 -3.94
CA TYR A 45 -10.34 -4.93 -5.26
C TYR A 45 -9.82 -4.01 -6.36
N LYS A 46 -10.27 -2.75 -6.37
CA LYS A 46 -9.84 -1.78 -7.38
C LYS A 46 -8.33 -1.47 -7.28
N MET A 47 -7.80 -1.37 -6.06
CA MET A 47 -6.36 -1.12 -5.85
C MET A 47 -5.50 -2.29 -6.36
N VAL A 48 -5.91 -3.53 -6.12
CA VAL A 48 -5.18 -4.72 -6.60
C VAL A 48 -5.25 -4.80 -8.13
N ARG A 49 -6.41 -4.53 -8.74
CA ARG A 49 -6.56 -4.46 -10.22
C ARG A 49 -5.62 -3.43 -10.85
N ALA A 50 -5.32 -2.33 -10.17
CA ALA A 50 -4.45 -1.29 -10.70
C ALA A 50 -2.97 -1.70 -10.81
N ILE A 51 -2.56 -2.78 -10.14
CA ILE A 51 -1.18 -3.26 -10.18
C ILE A 51 -0.94 -3.99 -11.51
N LYS A 52 0.10 -3.61 -12.23
CA LYS A 52 0.33 -4.05 -13.63
C LYS A 52 0.64 -5.52 -13.81
N TRP A 53 1.09 -6.21 -12.76
CA TRP A 53 1.35 -7.65 -12.81
C TRP A 53 0.11 -8.50 -12.58
N VAL A 54 -1.01 -7.90 -12.16
CA VAL A 54 -2.26 -8.61 -11.89
C VAL A 54 -3.10 -8.65 -13.15
N ASP A 55 -3.46 -9.86 -13.59
CA ASP A 55 -4.32 -10.01 -14.76
C ASP A 55 -5.80 -10.05 -14.34
N GLU A 56 -6.11 -10.75 -13.25
CA GLU A 56 -7.48 -10.91 -12.74
C GLU A 56 -7.55 -10.77 -11.22
N VAL A 57 -8.65 -10.20 -10.73
CA VAL A 57 -8.96 -10.15 -9.29
C VAL A 57 -10.24 -10.93 -9.01
N VAL A 58 -10.11 -11.96 -8.17
CA VAL A 58 -11.20 -12.76 -7.63
C VAL A 58 -11.70 -12.13 -6.34
N GLU A 59 -12.92 -11.59 -6.38
CA GLU A 59 -13.58 -11.01 -5.22
C GLU A 59 -14.13 -12.07 -4.27
N GLY A 60 -14.01 -11.84 -2.97
CA GLY A 60 -14.57 -12.72 -1.94
C GLY A 60 -13.86 -14.06 -1.83
N ALA A 61 -12.56 -14.10 -2.11
CA ALA A 61 -11.76 -15.31 -1.92
C ALA A 61 -11.80 -15.79 -0.44
N PRO A 62 -11.83 -17.12 -0.20
CA PRO A 62 -11.72 -17.70 1.15
C PRO A 62 -10.49 -17.18 1.90
N TYR A 63 -10.47 -17.24 3.24
CA TYR A 63 -9.32 -16.78 4.05
C TYR A 63 -8.10 -17.70 3.99
N VAL A 64 -8.26 -18.97 3.59
CA VAL A 64 -7.16 -19.93 3.43
C VAL A 64 -7.19 -20.49 2.01
N THR A 65 -6.03 -20.59 1.35
CA THR A 65 -5.93 -21.24 0.04
C THR A 65 -6.16 -22.73 0.17
N THR A 66 -7.03 -23.27 -0.67
CA THR A 66 -7.32 -24.70 -0.76
C THR A 66 -7.08 -25.20 -2.17
N LEU A 67 -6.86 -26.51 -2.33
CA LEU A 67 -6.76 -27.13 -3.65
C LEU A 67 -8.00 -26.88 -4.50
N GLY A 68 -9.19 -26.97 -3.89
CA GLY A 68 -10.45 -26.67 -4.59
C GLY A 68 -10.54 -25.22 -5.11
N THR A 69 -9.87 -24.26 -4.47
CA THR A 69 -9.80 -22.88 -4.98
C THR A 69 -8.85 -22.80 -6.18
N LEU A 70 -7.69 -23.46 -6.11
CA LEU A 70 -6.75 -23.52 -7.24
C LEU A 70 -7.41 -24.19 -8.45
N ASP A 71 -8.06 -25.33 -8.25
CA ASP A 71 -8.74 -26.08 -9.31
C ASP A 71 -9.89 -25.28 -9.93
N LYS A 72 -10.67 -24.56 -9.10
CA LYS A 72 -11.77 -23.71 -9.57
C LYS A 72 -11.31 -22.64 -10.56
N TYR A 73 -10.13 -22.06 -10.35
CA TYR A 73 -9.56 -21.03 -11.22
C TYR A 73 -8.46 -21.59 -12.15
N ASN A 74 -8.35 -22.91 -12.23
CA ASN A 74 -7.37 -23.64 -13.04
C ASN A 74 -5.90 -23.31 -12.72
N CYS A 75 -5.58 -22.76 -11.55
CA CYS A 75 -4.23 -22.31 -11.20
C CYS A 75 -3.29 -23.46 -10.85
N ASP A 76 -2.09 -23.45 -11.40
CA ASP A 76 -1.09 -24.51 -11.17
C ASP A 76 -0.62 -24.51 -9.72
N PHE A 77 -0.36 -23.34 -9.13
CA PHE A 77 0.10 -23.20 -7.76
C PHE A 77 -0.30 -21.86 -7.13
N CYS A 78 -0.21 -21.76 -5.81
CA CYS A 78 -0.23 -20.48 -5.11
C CYS A 78 1.17 -19.98 -4.74
N VAL A 79 1.29 -18.67 -4.60
CA VAL A 79 2.52 -18.00 -4.14
C VAL A 79 2.24 -17.23 -2.85
N HIS A 80 3.10 -17.40 -1.86
CA HIS A 80 3.01 -16.72 -0.57
C HIS A 80 4.36 -16.18 -0.11
N GLY A 81 4.35 -15.31 0.89
CA GLY A 81 5.57 -14.94 1.60
C GLY A 81 6.14 -16.13 2.39
N ASP A 82 7.37 -15.97 2.86
CA ASP A 82 8.08 -16.91 3.73
C ASP A 82 7.68 -16.80 5.22
N ASP A 83 6.48 -16.26 5.50
CA ASP A 83 5.97 -16.07 6.85
C ASP A 83 5.57 -17.41 7.50
N ILE A 84 5.79 -17.50 8.82
CA ILE A 84 5.39 -18.66 9.63
C ILE A 84 3.87 -18.68 9.72
N THR A 85 3.24 -19.67 9.09
CA THR A 85 1.79 -19.82 9.02
C THR A 85 1.33 -21.11 9.71
N LEU A 86 1.30 -21.06 11.05
CA LEU A 86 0.82 -22.16 11.89
C LEU A 86 -0.56 -21.86 12.46
N THR A 87 -1.42 -22.87 12.52
CA THR A 87 -2.66 -22.85 13.29
C THR A 87 -2.37 -22.87 14.79
N VAL A 88 -3.39 -22.66 15.61
CA VAL A 88 -3.28 -22.73 17.09
C VAL A 88 -2.77 -24.09 17.59
N ASP A 89 -2.99 -25.15 16.80
CA ASP A 89 -2.53 -26.51 17.09
C ASP A 89 -1.11 -26.78 16.57
N GLY A 90 -0.42 -25.76 16.05
CA GLY A 90 0.94 -25.85 15.51
C GLY A 90 1.02 -26.51 14.14
N LYS A 91 -0.09 -26.64 13.42
CA LYS A 91 -0.15 -27.24 12.08
C LYS A 91 0.00 -26.17 11.01
N ASP A 92 0.70 -26.47 9.92
CA ASP A 92 0.81 -25.54 8.80
C ASP A 92 -0.56 -25.23 8.17
N THR A 93 -0.90 -23.95 8.05
CA THR A 93 -2.17 -23.47 7.47
C THR A 93 -2.34 -23.91 6.01
N TYR A 94 -1.24 -24.11 5.29
CA TYR A 94 -1.21 -24.51 3.88
C TYR A 94 -0.75 -25.97 3.70
N GLU A 95 -0.82 -26.80 4.74
CA GLU A 95 -0.33 -28.19 4.70
C GLU A 95 -0.86 -28.97 3.49
N GLU A 96 -2.16 -28.85 3.19
CA GLU A 96 -2.81 -29.51 2.05
C GLU A 96 -2.15 -29.11 0.71
N VAL A 97 -1.97 -27.81 0.50
CA VAL A 97 -1.42 -27.25 -0.74
C VAL A 97 0.07 -27.58 -0.87
N LYS A 98 0.83 -27.49 0.23
CA LYS A 98 2.25 -27.86 0.27
C LYS A 98 2.46 -29.34 -0.06
N LYS A 99 1.66 -30.25 0.52
CA LYS A 99 1.73 -31.70 0.22
C LYS A 99 1.44 -32.04 -1.24
N SER A 100 0.62 -31.24 -1.92
CA SER A 100 0.33 -31.42 -3.35
C SER A 100 1.43 -30.90 -4.29
N GLY A 101 2.47 -30.22 -3.77
CA GLY A 101 3.51 -29.59 -4.58
C GLY A 101 3.07 -28.29 -5.28
N ARG A 102 1.90 -27.73 -4.93
CA ARG A 102 1.29 -26.54 -5.55
C ARG A 102 1.42 -25.27 -4.70
N TYR A 103 2.45 -25.20 -3.85
CA TYR A 103 2.80 -24.02 -3.05
C TYR A 103 4.19 -23.52 -3.46
N ARG A 104 4.36 -22.20 -3.59
CA ARG A 104 5.62 -21.53 -3.86
C ARG A 104 5.81 -20.36 -2.91
N GLU A 105 7.07 -20.03 -2.64
CA GLU A 105 7.43 -18.93 -1.75
C GLU A 105 8.11 -17.81 -2.54
N CYS A 106 7.86 -16.58 -2.13
CA CYS A 106 8.52 -15.39 -2.64
C CYS A 106 9.20 -14.64 -1.49
N LYS A 107 10.25 -13.89 -1.81
CA LYS A 107 11.05 -13.20 -0.79
C LYS A 107 10.29 -11.99 -0.26
N ARG A 108 10.26 -11.84 1.06
CA ARG A 108 9.76 -10.64 1.73
C ARG A 108 10.46 -9.39 1.22
N THR A 109 9.70 -8.30 1.07
CA THR A 109 10.25 -7.03 0.57
C THR A 109 10.89 -6.24 1.70
N GLN A 110 12.17 -5.93 1.55
CA GLN A 110 12.96 -5.10 2.47
C GLN A 110 12.38 -3.66 2.56
N GLY A 111 12.27 -3.15 3.79
CA GLY A 111 12.07 -1.72 4.06
C GLY A 111 10.62 -1.23 4.19
N VAL A 112 9.62 -2.11 4.10
CA VAL A 112 8.21 -1.74 4.33
C VAL A 112 7.38 -2.85 4.94
N SER A 113 6.51 -2.49 5.86
CA SER A 113 5.37 -3.30 6.28
C SER A 113 4.18 -2.39 6.59
N THR A 114 2.96 -2.92 6.64
CA THR A 114 1.82 -2.10 7.03
C THR A 114 1.93 -1.66 8.50
N THR A 115 2.52 -2.47 9.40
CA THR A 115 2.84 -2.07 10.78
C THR A 115 3.81 -0.89 10.82
N ASP A 116 4.88 -0.90 10.02
CA ASP A 116 5.82 0.21 9.89
C ASP A 116 5.10 1.49 9.40
N LEU A 117 4.35 1.42 8.30
CA LEU A 117 3.62 2.58 7.79
C LEU A 117 2.62 3.15 8.80
N VAL A 118 1.91 2.30 9.53
CA VAL A 118 1.02 2.74 10.62
C VAL A 118 1.83 3.44 11.72
N GLY A 119 2.99 2.89 12.10
CA GLY A 119 3.93 3.52 13.02
C GLY A 119 4.32 4.93 12.57
N ARG A 120 4.73 5.11 11.31
CA ARG A 120 5.08 6.42 10.73
C ARG A 120 3.93 7.43 10.80
N MET A 121 2.69 6.97 10.60
CA MET A 121 1.49 7.82 10.68
C MET A 121 1.15 8.23 12.11
N LEU A 122 1.40 7.36 13.10
CA LEU A 122 1.08 7.62 14.50
C LEU A 122 2.17 8.38 15.25
N LEU A 123 3.44 8.13 14.92
CA LEU A 123 4.59 8.72 15.63
C LEU A 123 4.75 10.21 15.35
N MET A 124 4.20 10.72 14.22
CA MET A 124 4.29 12.14 13.85
C MET A 124 5.73 12.70 13.81
N THR A 125 6.74 11.83 13.67
CA THR A 125 8.16 12.18 13.56
C THR A 125 8.60 12.30 12.10
N LYS A 126 9.71 12.99 11.82
CA LYS A 126 10.30 13.13 10.47
C LYS A 126 11.51 12.21 10.23
N ALA A 127 11.84 11.33 11.17
CA ALA A 127 13.09 10.58 11.10
C ALA A 127 13.14 9.61 9.90
N HIS A 128 11.99 9.24 9.31
CA HIS A 128 11.93 8.43 8.08
C HIS A 128 12.33 9.20 6.81
N HIS A 129 12.55 10.52 6.90
CA HIS A 129 13.14 11.33 5.81
C HIS A 129 14.67 11.22 5.77
N SER A 130 15.30 10.67 6.80
CA SER A 130 16.76 10.58 6.96
C SER A 130 17.21 9.13 7.17
N ASN A 131 18.26 8.69 6.46
CA ASN A 131 18.92 7.39 6.66
C ASN A 131 19.77 7.31 7.96
N ILE A 132 19.50 8.17 8.95
CA ILE A 132 20.31 8.29 10.16
C ILE A 132 19.54 7.66 11.32
N ASP A 133 20.15 6.68 11.98
CA ASP A 133 19.66 6.08 13.21
C ASP A 133 19.37 7.18 14.24
N SER A 134 18.09 7.49 14.44
CA SER A 134 17.65 8.36 15.53
C SER A 134 17.40 7.49 16.76
N SER A 135 18.19 7.70 17.82
CA SER A 135 18.02 7.08 19.14
C SER A 135 16.61 7.25 19.71
N ASP A 136 15.89 8.30 19.30
CA ASP A 136 14.53 8.59 19.74
C ASP A 136 13.51 7.59 19.16
N TYR A 137 13.78 7.00 17.99
CA TYR A 137 12.91 5.97 17.40
C TYR A 137 13.00 4.64 18.17
N GLN A 138 14.20 4.26 18.63
CA GLN A 138 14.45 3.02 19.37
C GLN A 138 13.76 3.00 20.74
N GLN A 139 13.79 4.12 21.48
CA GLN A 139 13.14 4.18 22.80
C GLN A 139 11.60 4.07 22.72
N HIS A 140 10.98 4.45 21.60
CA HIS A 140 9.53 4.51 21.50
C HIS A 140 8.89 3.26 20.89
N THR A 141 9.62 2.47 20.08
CA THR A 141 9.18 1.12 19.69
C THR A 141 9.01 0.20 20.90
N ASP A 142 9.78 0.42 21.96
CA ASP A 142 9.69 -0.36 23.20
C ASP A 142 8.37 -0.15 23.96
N ASN A 143 7.72 1.01 23.78
CA ASN A 143 6.41 1.30 24.36
C ASN A 143 5.23 0.69 23.57
N PHE A 144 5.46 0.18 22.35
CA PHE A 144 4.44 -0.50 21.53
C PHE A 144 4.29 -2.00 21.84
N GLY A 145 5.00 -2.51 22.85
CA GLY A 145 4.84 -3.85 23.40
C GLY A 145 6.15 -4.64 23.37
N LYS A 146 6.63 -5.04 24.56
CA LYS A 146 7.87 -5.82 24.81
C LYS A 146 7.96 -7.21 24.16
N LYS A 147 7.16 -7.55 23.14
CA LYS A 147 7.10 -8.92 22.56
C LYS A 147 7.01 -8.99 21.04
N GLY A 148 7.44 -7.97 20.31
CA GLY A 148 7.68 -8.17 18.88
C GLY A 148 8.69 -7.17 18.32
N HIS A 149 9.95 -7.38 18.67
CA HIS A 149 11.05 -6.90 17.85
C HIS A 149 10.94 -7.61 16.49
N SER A 150 10.46 -6.90 15.47
CA SER A 150 10.88 -7.20 14.11
C SER A 150 12.15 -6.38 13.87
N PRO A 151 13.23 -6.96 13.32
CA PRO A 151 14.43 -6.21 12.93
C PRO A 151 14.18 -5.04 11.95
N TRP A 152 12.94 -4.92 11.45
CA TRP A 152 12.52 -4.12 10.31
C TRP A 152 11.64 -2.90 10.67
N THR A 153 11.41 -2.62 11.95
CA THR A 153 10.49 -1.55 12.39
C THR A 153 11.19 -0.23 12.76
N GLY A 154 12.42 -0.02 12.28
CA GLY A 154 13.05 1.31 12.27
C GLY A 154 12.56 2.12 11.06
N VAL A 155 12.49 3.45 11.23
CA VAL A 155 12.46 4.46 10.14
C VAL A 155 12.95 3.94 8.79
N SER A 156 12.19 4.19 7.72
CA SER A 156 12.41 3.69 6.35
C SER A 156 13.83 3.18 6.09
N GLN A 157 14.06 1.90 6.39
CA GLN A 157 15.35 1.25 6.14
C GLN A 157 15.49 0.86 4.66
N PHE A 158 14.67 1.45 3.78
CA PHE A 158 14.55 1.06 2.39
C PHE A 158 15.83 1.38 1.62
N LEU A 159 16.55 0.33 1.24
CA LEU A 159 17.75 0.46 0.41
C LEU A 159 17.35 0.44 -1.07
N GLN A 160 17.24 1.62 -1.69
CA GLN A 160 16.96 1.71 -3.12
C GLN A 160 18.16 1.22 -3.94
N THR A 161 17.89 0.48 -5.01
CA THR A 161 18.93 0.03 -5.97
C THR A 161 18.43 0.19 -7.39
N SER A 162 19.34 0.35 -8.35
CA SER A 162 18.99 0.35 -9.78
C SER A 162 18.21 -0.91 -10.17
N GLN A 163 18.60 -2.06 -9.64
CA GLN A 163 17.90 -3.34 -9.88
C GLN A 163 16.43 -3.31 -9.45
N LYS A 164 16.11 -2.72 -8.29
CA LYS A 164 14.72 -2.58 -7.82
C LYS A 164 13.91 -1.69 -8.76
N ILE A 165 14.51 -0.61 -9.25
CA ILE A 165 13.86 0.31 -10.22
C ILE A 165 13.61 -0.44 -11.53
N ILE A 166 14.61 -1.14 -12.08
CA ILE A 166 14.47 -1.91 -13.33
C ILE A 166 13.37 -2.96 -13.22
N GLN A 167 13.29 -3.67 -12.08
CA GLN A 167 12.23 -4.66 -11.84
C GLN A 167 10.82 -4.05 -11.81
N PHE A 168 10.71 -2.77 -11.46
CA PHE A 168 9.44 -2.06 -11.36
C PHE A 168 9.13 -1.21 -12.58
N ALA A 169 10.11 -0.76 -13.36
CA ALA A 169 9.89 0.05 -14.55
C ALA A 169 9.34 -0.79 -15.72
N SER A 170 8.62 -0.16 -16.64
CA SER A 170 8.27 -0.77 -17.93
C SER A 170 9.48 -0.88 -18.86
N GLY A 171 10.40 0.10 -18.75
CA GLY A 171 11.58 0.24 -19.60
C GLY A 171 11.27 0.67 -21.04
N GLN A 172 10.05 1.13 -21.31
CA GLN A 172 9.62 1.52 -22.65
C GLN A 172 9.74 3.03 -22.85
N GLU A 173 10.39 3.45 -23.93
CA GLU A 173 10.39 4.85 -24.38
C GLU A 173 9.11 5.19 -25.16
N PRO A 174 8.70 6.47 -25.23
CA PRO A 174 7.55 6.88 -26.05
C PRO A 174 7.75 6.50 -27.51
N GLN A 175 6.72 5.89 -28.11
CA GLN A 175 6.70 5.50 -29.51
C GLN A 175 6.06 6.57 -30.40
N PRO A 176 6.34 6.60 -31.71
CA PRO A 176 5.63 7.47 -32.64
C PRO A 176 4.11 7.24 -32.59
N GLY A 177 3.35 8.28 -32.25
CA GLY A 177 1.89 8.21 -32.07
C GLY A 177 1.43 8.22 -30.63
N ASP A 178 2.34 8.01 -29.66
CA ASP A 178 2.03 8.18 -28.25
C ASP A 178 1.73 9.65 -27.93
N THR A 179 0.77 9.87 -27.04
CA THR A 179 0.51 11.18 -26.42
C THR A 179 1.20 11.22 -25.07
N ILE A 180 2.20 12.08 -24.92
CA ILE A 180 3.00 12.20 -23.71
C ILE A 180 2.26 13.10 -22.71
N ILE A 181 1.79 12.49 -21.62
CA ILE A 181 1.00 13.16 -20.58
C ILE A 181 1.83 13.26 -19.31
N TYR A 182 2.09 14.47 -18.83
CA TYR A 182 2.78 14.71 -17.56
C TYR A 182 1.78 15.03 -16.43
N VAL A 183 1.98 14.38 -15.28
CA VAL A 183 1.27 14.69 -14.03
C VAL A 183 2.29 14.82 -12.90
N ALA A 184 2.06 15.67 -11.92
CA ALA A 184 3.01 15.87 -10.82
C ALA A 184 2.34 15.89 -9.45
N GLY A 185 3.08 15.53 -8.41
CA GLY A 185 2.61 15.63 -7.04
C GLY A 185 3.43 14.87 -6.02
N ALA A 186 2.84 14.72 -4.82
CA ALA A 186 3.42 13.89 -3.77
C ALA A 186 3.30 12.40 -4.14
N PHE A 187 2.10 11.92 -4.49
CA PHE A 187 1.79 10.49 -4.60
C PHE A 187 2.18 9.68 -3.34
N ASP A 188 2.07 10.32 -2.17
CA ASP A 188 2.37 9.73 -0.87
C ASP A 188 1.26 8.76 -0.43
N LEU A 189 1.66 7.64 0.17
CA LEU A 189 0.80 6.47 0.43
C LEU A 189 -0.06 6.13 -0.79
N PHE A 190 0.56 5.89 -1.95
CA PHE A 190 -0.13 5.67 -3.23
C PHE A 190 -1.40 4.80 -3.09
N HIS A 191 -2.56 5.39 -3.40
CA HIS A 191 -3.88 4.92 -3.00
C HIS A 191 -4.91 5.04 -4.13
N ILE A 192 -6.12 4.57 -3.88
CA ILE A 192 -7.15 4.49 -4.92
C ILE A 192 -7.55 5.83 -5.54
N GLY A 193 -7.50 6.94 -4.78
CA GLY A 193 -7.68 8.28 -5.36
C GLY A 193 -6.65 8.62 -6.47
N HIS A 194 -5.39 8.20 -6.32
CA HIS A 194 -4.38 8.36 -7.37
C HIS A 194 -4.63 7.42 -8.55
N VAL A 195 -5.05 6.18 -8.27
CA VAL A 195 -5.43 5.20 -9.31
C VAL A 195 -6.56 5.75 -10.17
N ASP A 196 -7.62 6.28 -9.55
CA ASP A 196 -8.79 6.81 -10.25
C ASP A 196 -8.43 8.05 -11.08
N PHE A 197 -7.56 8.91 -10.55
CA PHE A 197 -7.00 10.03 -11.29
C PHE A 197 -6.20 9.56 -12.51
N LEU A 198 -5.24 8.64 -12.33
CA LEU A 198 -4.40 8.13 -13.41
C LEU A 198 -5.20 7.35 -14.45
N GLU A 199 -6.22 6.61 -14.03
CA GLU A 199 -7.18 5.93 -14.92
C GLU A 199 -7.94 6.96 -15.78
N ALA A 200 -8.41 8.06 -15.18
CA ALA A 200 -9.09 9.12 -15.90
C ALA A 200 -8.15 9.85 -16.87
N VAL A 201 -6.89 10.10 -16.47
CA VAL A 201 -5.85 10.68 -17.34
C VAL A 201 -5.53 9.74 -18.51
N HIS A 202 -5.41 8.44 -18.27
CA HIS A 202 -5.16 7.44 -19.30
C HIS A 202 -6.27 7.39 -20.36
N LYS A 203 -7.50 7.77 -20.03
CA LYS A 203 -8.62 7.82 -20.99
C LYS A 203 -8.62 9.07 -21.89
N LEU A 204 -7.69 10.00 -21.70
CA LEU A 204 -7.61 11.23 -22.49
C LEU A 204 -6.95 11.06 -23.86
N ALA A 205 -6.25 9.95 -24.09
CA ALA A 205 -5.60 9.64 -25.35
C ALA A 205 -5.80 8.18 -25.73
N GLU A 206 -5.70 7.87 -27.02
CA GLU A 206 -5.78 6.49 -27.53
C GLU A 206 -4.53 5.68 -27.15
N GLN A 207 -3.36 6.30 -27.24
CA GLN A 207 -2.05 5.73 -26.88
C GLN A 207 -1.36 6.65 -25.85
N PRO A 208 -1.74 6.59 -24.56
CA PRO A 208 -1.19 7.47 -23.53
C PRO A 208 0.17 6.99 -23.05
N TYR A 209 1.16 7.89 -23.03
CA TYR A 209 2.43 7.71 -22.34
C TYR A 209 2.46 8.61 -21.10
N ILE A 210 2.12 8.05 -19.92
CA ILE A 210 1.98 8.85 -18.70
C ILE A 210 3.30 8.91 -17.93
N ILE A 211 3.82 10.12 -17.77
CA ILE A 211 4.98 10.46 -16.95
C ILE A 211 4.51 11.06 -15.63
N VAL A 212 4.87 10.43 -14.51
CA VAL A 212 4.53 10.92 -13.17
C VAL A 212 5.75 11.59 -12.52
N GLY A 213 5.67 12.90 -12.33
CA GLY A 213 6.64 13.69 -11.56
C GLY A 213 6.44 13.57 -10.06
N LEU A 214 7.45 13.05 -9.35
CA LEU A 214 7.44 12.93 -7.90
C LEU A 214 8.26 14.05 -7.27
N HIS A 215 7.59 14.95 -6.54
CA HIS A 215 8.27 15.99 -5.79
C HIS A 215 9.24 15.41 -4.75
N PHE A 216 10.33 16.12 -4.45
CA PHE A 216 11.26 15.77 -3.37
C PHE A 216 10.58 15.80 -1.99
N ASP A 217 11.08 15.01 -1.05
CA ASP A 217 10.48 14.88 0.29
C ASP A 217 10.44 16.21 1.04
N GLN A 218 11.48 17.04 0.92
CA GLN A 218 11.55 18.37 1.51
C GLN A 218 10.48 19.30 0.92
N GLU A 219 10.23 19.17 -0.38
CA GLU A 219 9.22 19.97 -1.08
C GLU A 219 7.81 19.52 -0.66
N VAL A 220 7.55 18.21 -0.59
CA VAL A 220 6.28 17.68 -0.06
C VAL A 220 6.07 18.13 1.38
N ASN A 221 7.09 18.07 2.23
CA ASN A 221 6.98 18.54 3.61
C ASN A 221 6.70 20.04 3.70
N ARG A 222 7.24 20.87 2.80
CA ARG A 222 6.99 22.31 2.78
C ARG A 222 5.50 22.63 2.61
N TYR A 223 4.83 22.02 1.62
CA TYR A 223 3.42 22.35 1.32
C TYR A 223 2.39 21.48 2.05
N LYS A 224 2.76 20.28 2.56
CA LYS A 224 1.88 19.45 3.39
C LYS A 224 2.10 19.61 4.90
N GLY A 225 3.29 20.02 5.31
CA GLY A 225 3.69 20.14 6.71
C GLY A 225 3.76 18.80 7.47
N LYS A 226 3.74 18.89 8.80
CA LYS A 226 3.74 17.74 9.73
C LYS A 226 4.90 16.77 9.42
N ASN A 227 4.64 15.47 9.49
CA ASN A 227 5.56 14.37 9.18
C ASN A 227 5.47 13.90 7.72
N TYR A 228 4.79 14.63 6.83
CA TYR A 228 4.68 14.24 5.42
C TYR A 228 5.97 14.52 4.63
N PRO A 229 6.29 13.72 3.61
CA PRO A 229 5.56 12.53 3.19
C PRO A 229 5.80 11.36 4.15
N ILE A 230 4.87 10.41 4.24
CA ILE A 230 5.00 9.18 5.03
C ILE A 230 5.95 8.19 4.35
N MET A 231 5.90 8.12 3.02
CA MET A 231 6.83 7.38 2.18
C MET A 231 7.83 8.33 1.54
N ASN A 232 9.12 8.03 1.63
CA ASN A 232 10.16 8.83 0.99
C ASN A 232 10.06 8.74 -0.55
N VAL A 233 10.81 9.57 -1.27
CA VAL A 233 10.74 9.63 -2.74
C VAL A 233 11.04 8.28 -3.42
N HIS A 234 11.91 7.46 -2.83
CA HIS A 234 12.28 6.16 -3.39
C HIS A 234 11.18 5.10 -3.18
N GLU A 235 10.53 5.10 -2.02
CA GLU A 235 9.36 4.25 -1.76
C GLU A 235 8.17 4.65 -2.63
N ARG A 236 7.95 5.96 -2.82
CA ARG A 236 6.91 6.50 -3.71
C ARG A 236 7.18 6.15 -5.17
N THR A 237 8.44 6.17 -5.60
CA THR A 237 8.87 5.74 -6.94
C THR A 237 8.39 4.31 -7.24
N LEU A 238 8.69 3.34 -6.36
CA LEU A 238 8.25 1.96 -6.57
C LEU A 238 6.71 1.82 -6.49
N SER A 239 6.08 2.58 -5.60
CA SER A 239 4.62 2.54 -5.44
C SER A 239 3.89 3.01 -6.70
N VAL A 240 4.42 4.03 -7.37
CA VAL A 240 3.85 4.62 -8.59
C VAL A 240 4.16 3.77 -9.82
N LEU A 241 5.40 3.28 -9.97
CA LEU A 241 5.80 2.40 -11.09
C LEU A 241 5.05 1.07 -11.14
N ALA A 242 4.47 0.63 -10.02
CA ALA A 242 3.63 -0.57 -9.96
C ALA A 242 2.25 -0.39 -10.62
N CYS A 243 1.80 0.85 -10.83
CA CYS A 243 0.50 1.15 -11.42
C CYS A 243 0.51 0.89 -12.93
N ARG A 244 -0.51 0.19 -13.45
CA ARG A 244 -0.63 -0.16 -14.88
C ARG A 244 -0.78 1.04 -15.82
N TYR A 245 -1.22 2.18 -15.30
CA TYR A 245 -1.43 3.38 -16.10
C TYR A 245 -0.16 4.24 -16.23
N VAL A 246 0.92 3.90 -15.52
CA VAL A 246 2.14 4.71 -15.48
C VAL A 246 3.19 4.11 -16.41
N SER A 247 3.71 4.95 -17.31
CA SER A 247 4.79 4.57 -18.23
C SER A 247 6.17 4.88 -17.65
N GLU A 248 6.32 6.07 -17.04
CA GLU A 248 7.60 6.57 -16.53
C GLU A 248 7.42 7.46 -15.28
N VAL A 249 8.49 7.62 -14.49
CA VAL A 249 8.55 8.47 -13.29
C VAL A 249 9.74 9.42 -13.33
N VAL A 250 9.50 10.71 -13.07
CA VAL A 250 10.56 11.68 -12.77
C VAL A 250 10.80 11.67 -11.26
N ILE A 251 11.90 11.05 -10.84
CA ILE A 251 12.30 10.96 -9.42
C ILE A 251 12.91 12.29 -9.00
N GLY A 252 12.22 13.04 -8.14
CA GLY A 252 12.68 14.37 -7.73
C GLY A 252 12.32 15.45 -8.74
N ALA A 253 11.08 15.45 -9.21
CA ALA A 253 10.56 16.48 -10.09
C ALA A 253 10.53 17.86 -9.39
N PRO A 254 10.79 18.96 -10.12
CA PRO A 254 10.58 20.32 -9.61
C PRO A 254 9.11 20.55 -9.29
N PHE A 255 8.84 21.45 -8.34
CA PHE A 255 7.47 21.81 -7.95
C PHE A 255 6.74 22.55 -9.08
N ALA A 256 7.38 23.56 -9.67
CA ALA A 256 6.90 24.20 -10.89
C ALA A 256 7.14 23.30 -12.11
N VAL A 257 6.15 23.21 -12.99
CA VAL A 257 6.27 22.54 -14.28
C VAL A 257 7.00 23.48 -15.24
N THR A 258 8.33 23.32 -15.32
CA THR A 258 9.19 24.24 -16.08
C THR A 258 9.14 24.00 -17.59
N LYS A 259 9.47 25.03 -18.38
CA LYS A 259 9.64 24.91 -19.83
C LYS A 259 10.65 23.81 -20.19
N ASP A 260 11.77 23.73 -19.48
CA ASP A 260 12.82 22.75 -19.73
C ASP A 260 12.33 21.32 -19.52
N LEU A 261 11.51 21.08 -18.49
CA LEU A 261 10.89 19.77 -18.27
C LEU A 261 9.94 19.42 -19.41
N LEU A 262 9.07 20.35 -19.82
CA LEU A 262 8.12 20.14 -20.90
C LEU A 262 8.83 19.84 -22.23
N ASP A 263 9.89 20.58 -22.55
CA ASP A 263 10.62 20.43 -23.79
C ASP A 263 11.51 19.16 -23.78
N HIS A 264 12.10 18.80 -22.63
CA HIS A 264 12.92 17.60 -22.47
C HIS A 264 12.13 16.31 -22.72
N PHE A 265 10.96 16.19 -22.08
CA PHE A 265 10.08 15.02 -22.24
C PHE A 265 9.13 15.13 -23.43
N LYS A 266 9.15 16.24 -24.17
CA LYS A 266 8.24 16.51 -25.30
C LYS A 266 6.76 16.35 -24.91
N VAL A 267 6.39 16.95 -23.78
CA VAL A 267 5.06 16.79 -23.18
C VAL A 267 3.97 17.42 -24.05
N ASP A 268 2.96 16.63 -24.41
CA ASP A 268 1.79 17.08 -25.17
C ASP A 268 0.68 17.61 -24.26
N LEU A 269 0.53 17.02 -23.07
CA LEU A 269 -0.53 17.34 -22.12
C LEU A 269 -0.02 17.36 -20.68
N VAL A 270 -0.47 18.32 -19.89
CA VAL A 270 -0.25 18.33 -18.43
C VAL A 270 -1.59 18.17 -17.73
N CYS A 271 -1.69 17.20 -16.83
CA CYS A 271 -2.92 16.98 -16.06
C CYS A 271 -2.73 17.21 -14.57
N HIS A 272 -3.71 17.84 -13.94
CA HIS A 272 -3.82 17.94 -12.48
C HIS A 272 -5.24 17.54 -12.05
N GLY A 273 -5.36 16.98 -10.84
CA GLY A 273 -6.66 16.61 -10.28
C GLY A 273 -7.52 17.82 -9.91
N LYS A 274 -8.70 17.58 -9.32
CA LYS A 274 -9.51 18.65 -8.68
C LYS A 274 -9.00 19.08 -7.29
N THR A 275 -7.88 18.55 -6.84
CA THR A 275 -7.28 18.94 -5.56
C THR A 275 -6.68 20.33 -5.65
N GLU A 276 -6.60 21.02 -4.52
CA GLU A 276 -5.96 22.33 -4.41
C GLU A 276 -4.54 22.34 -5.02
N ILE A 277 -4.23 23.40 -5.76
CA ILE A 277 -2.89 23.69 -6.28
C ILE A 277 -2.28 24.72 -5.35
N TYR A 278 -1.21 24.35 -4.66
CA TYR A 278 -0.48 25.27 -3.80
C TYR A 278 0.40 26.20 -4.65
N PRO A 279 0.50 27.50 -4.33
CA PRO A 279 1.47 28.39 -4.95
C PRO A 279 2.91 27.91 -4.70
N ASP A 280 3.82 28.24 -5.62
CA ASP A 280 5.26 28.03 -5.42
C ASP A 280 5.80 28.97 -4.31
N LYS A 281 7.06 28.82 -3.94
CA LYS A 281 7.74 29.56 -2.86
C LYS A 281 7.72 31.07 -3.07
N ASP A 282 7.69 31.53 -4.32
CA ASP A 282 7.60 32.93 -4.72
C ASP A 282 6.14 33.40 -4.92
N GLY A 283 5.15 32.53 -4.67
CA GLY A 283 3.73 32.80 -4.85
C GLY A 283 3.22 32.58 -6.27
N SER A 284 4.07 32.12 -7.20
CA SER A 284 3.66 31.86 -8.59
C SER A 284 2.79 30.60 -8.73
N ASP A 285 2.02 30.50 -9.82
CA ASP A 285 1.29 29.29 -10.21
C ASP A 285 2.28 28.24 -10.73
N PRO A 286 2.45 27.08 -10.08
CA PRO A 286 3.38 26.04 -10.54
C PRO A 286 3.00 25.47 -11.92
N TYR A 287 1.77 25.70 -12.38
CA TYR A 287 1.29 25.31 -13.71
C TYR A 287 1.18 26.50 -14.68
N ALA A 288 1.83 27.64 -14.41
CA ALA A 288 1.80 28.82 -15.27
C ALA A 288 2.26 28.51 -16.71
N GLU A 289 3.36 27.77 -16.87
CA GLU A 289 3.91 27.40 -18.19
C GLU A 289 2.97 26.50 -19.03
N PRO A 290 2.47 25.36 -18.53
CA PRO A 290 1.52 24.55 -19.29
C PRO A 290 0.18 25.27 -19.51
N ARG A 291 -0.24 26.17 -18.61
CA ARG A 291 -1.41 27.04 -18.81
C ARG A 291 -1.19 28.00 -19.97
N ARG A 292 -0.02 28.66 -20.03
CA ARG A 292 0.40 29.56 -21.12
C ARG A 292 0.45 28.84 -22.46
N LYS A 293 0.91 27.58 -22.49
CA LYS A 293 0.94 26.73 -23.69
C LYS A 293 -0.44 26.16 -24.08
N GLY A 294 -1.47 26.28 -23.23
CA GLY A 294 -2.81 25.74 -23.49
C GLY A 294 -2.94 24.22 -23.32
N ILE A 295 -1.94 23.58 -22.70
CA ILE A 295 -1.84 22.11 -22.57
C ILE A 295 -2.21 21.60 -21.16
N LEU A 296 -2.53 22.49 -20.22
CA LEU A 296 -3.05 22.10 -18.91
C LEU A 296 -4.50 21.60 -19.00
N ARG A 297 -4.80 20.47 -18.35
CA ARG A 297 -6.15 19.94 -18.17
C ARG A 297 -6.41 19.60 -16.71
N THR A 298 -7.59 19.97 -16.22
CA THR A 298 -8.09 19.53 -14.92
C THR A 298 -8.90 18.25 -15.11
N VAL A 299 -8.55 17.20 -14.39
CA VAL A 299 -9.19 15.89 -14.47
C VAL A 299 -9.89 15.58 -13.15
N ASP A 300 -11.15 15.18 -13.22
CA ASP A 300 -11.89 14.70 -12.06
C ASP A 300 -11.69 13.19 -11.90
N SER A 301 -11.11 12.76 -10.79
CA SER A 301 -10.99 11.34 -10.47
C SER A 301 -12.33 10.73 -10.00
N GLY A 302 -13.31 11.57 -9.62
CA GLY A 302 -14.51 11.14 -8.93
C GLY A 302 -14.24 10.61 -7.50
N ASN A 303 -13.02 10.77 -7.00
CA ASN A 303 -12.57 10.24 -5.72
C ASN A 303 -11.93 11.31 -4.85
N SER A 304 -12.50 11.50 -3.65
CA SER A 304 -12.06 12.50 -2.68
C SER A 304 -11.02 11.97 -1.67
N LEU A 305 -10.58 10.71 -1.79
CA LEU A 305 -9.61 10.12 -0.88
C LEU A 305 -8.24 10.80 -1.01
N THR A 306 -7.70 11.24 0.12
CA THR A 306 -6.37 11.83 0.25
C THR A 306 -5.52 11.07 1.26
N THR A 307 -4.21 11.29 1.23
CA THR A 307 -3.27 10.79 2.25
C THR A 307 -3.73 11.17 3.67
N ASP A 308 -4.17 12.42 3.89
CA ASP A 308 -4.72 12.86 5.17
C ASP A 308 -5.97 12.07 5.59
N ALA A 309 -6.90 11.82 4.66
CA ALA A 309 -8.08 11.02 4.94
C ALA A 309 -7.72 9.57 5.31
N ILE A 310 -6.70 8.98 4.69
CA ILE A 310 -6.20 7.65 5.04
C ILE A 310 -5.63 7.63 6.45
N VAL A 311 -4.79 8.62 6.80
CA VAL A 311 -4.23 8.77 8.15
C VAL A 311 -5.35 8.89 9.17
N GLN A 312 -6.37 9.71 8.91
CA GLN A 312 -7.53 9.83 9.81
C GLN A 312 -8.34 8.54 9.96
N ARG A 313 -8.54 7.78 8.88
CA ARG A 313 -9.20 6.45 8.95
C ARG A 313 -8.43 5.48 9.85
N ILE A 314 -7.10 5.51 9.80
CA ILE A 314 -6.24 4.63 10.60
C ILE A 314 -6.26 5.02 12.07
N ILE A 315 -6.11 6.31 12.36
CA ILE A 315 -6.19 6.84 13.74
C ILE A 315 -7.55 6.50 14.34
N LYS A 316 -8.65 6.71 13.61
CA LYS A 316 -10.00 6.37 14.07
C LYS A 316 -10.15 4.88 14.37
N ASN A 317 -9.66 4.01 13.48
CA ASN A 317 -9.71 2.57 13.70
C ASN A 317 -8.89 2.13 14.93
N ARG A 318 -7.75 2.78 15.17
CA ARG A 318 -6.92 2.54 16.36
C ARG A 318 -7.66 2.91 17.64
N LEU A 319 -8.26 4.10 17.70
CA LEU A 319 -9.04 4.54 18.86
C LEU A 319 -10.23 3.61 19.15
N LEU A 320 -10.93 3.16 18.11
CA LEU A 320 -12.02 2.19 18.25
C LEU A 320 -11.54 0.82 18.75
N PHE A 321 -10.33 0.39 18.35
CA PHE A 321 -9.71 -0.83 18.84
C PHE A 321 -9.34 -0.71 20.32
N GLU A 322 -8.68 0.38 20.71
CA GLU A 322 -8.30 0.64 22.12
C GLU A 322 -9.54 0.69 23.02
N ALA A 323 -10.60 1.37 22.60
CA ALA A 323 -11.85 1.43 23.34
C ALA A 323 -12.54 0.04 23.48
N ARG A 324 -12.41 -0.85 22.48
CA ARG A 324 -12.93 -2.23 22.56
C ARG A 324 -12.12 -3.08 23.54
N ASN A 325 -10.80 -2.97 23.52
CA ASN A 325 -9.93 -3.69 24.44
C ASN A 325 -10.16 -3.25 25.88
N GLN A 326 -10.21 -1.94 26.15
CA GLN A 326 -10.53 -1.40 27.48
C GLN A 326 -11.88 -1.94 28.01
N LYS A 327 -12.91 -2.01 27.14
CA LYS A 327 -14.21 -2.59 27.52
C LYS A 327 -14.13 -4.09 27.80
N LYS A 328 -13.30 -4.85 27.07
CA LYS A 328 -13.10 -6.28 27.30
C LYS A 328 -12.36 -6.52 28.62
N GLU A 329 -11.26 -5.79 28.85
CA GLU A 329 -10.50 -5.82 30.10
C GLU A 329 -11.36 -5.43 31.31
N ALA A 330 -12.15 -4.37 31.20
CA ALA A 330 -13.07 -3.96 32.28
C ALA A 330 -14.11 -5.04 32.60
N LYS A 331 -14.62 -5.76 31.58
CA LYS A 331 -15.53 -6.91 31.79
C LYS A 331 -14.82 -8.09 32.45
N GLU A 332 -13.61 -8.41 32.02
CA GLU A 332 -12.80 -9.49 32.61
C GLU A 332 -12.46 -9.21 34.07
N ILE A 333 -12.03 -7.98 34.39
CA ILE A 333 -11.78 -7.53 35.76
C ILE A 333 -13.06 -7.59 36.60
N ALA A 334 -14.21 -7.16 36.07
CA ALA A 334 -15.48 -7.23 36.76
C ALA A 334 -15.96 -8.68 37.03
N VAL A 335 -15.64 -9.63 36.15
CA VAL A 335 -15.91 -11.06 36.35
C VAL A 335 -15.00 -11.65 37.42
N ILE A 336 -13.71 -11.30 37.41
CA ILE A 336 -12.73 -11.74 38.43
C ILE A 336 -13.11 -11.18 39.82
N GLN A 337 -13.54 -9.92 39.89
CA GLN A 337 -13.93 -9.26 41.14
C GLN A 337 -15.24 -9.77 41.74
N LYS A 338 -16.11 -10.41 40.94
CA LYS A 338 -17.41 -10.94 41.42
C LYS A 338 -17.34 -12.27 42.19
N GLY A 339 -16.17 -12.92 42.26
CA GLY A 339 -15.98 -14.15 43.04
C GLY A 339 -16.76 -15.37 42.52
N PRO A 340 -16.33 -16.61 42.84
CA PRO A 340 -16.91 -17.83 42.28
C PRO A 340 -18.18 -18.23 43.03
N ASN A 341 -19.29 -17.53 42.82
CA ASN A 341 -20.61 -18.00 43.23
C ASN A 341 -21.68 -17.47 42.27
N GLN A 342 -21.64 -17.97 41.04
CA GLN A 342 -22.76 -18.15 40.08
C GLN A 342 -22.15 -18.32 38.68
N ALA A 343 -21.88 -19.57 38.27
CA ALA A 343 -21.53 -19.88 36.89
C ALA A 343 -22.73 -20.57 36.22
N PRO A 344 -23.33 -20.00 35.15
CA PRO A 344 -24.03 -20.83 34.18
C PRO A 344 -22.98 -21.50 33.28
N SER A 345 -23.11 -22.80 33.10
CA SER A 345 -22.27 -23.62 32.23
C SER A 345 -22.28 -23.10 30.79
N THR A 346 -21.25 -22.38 30.39
CA THR A 346 -20.95 -22.14 28.97
C THR A 346 -19.51 -22.49 28.72
N LYS A 347 -19.29 -23.40 27.77
CA LYS A 347 -17.98 -23.95 27.39
C LYS A 347 -17.00 -22.80 27.16
N ARG A 348 -15.89 -22.83 27.92
CA ARG A 348 -14.75 -21.92 27.78
C ARG A 348 -14.23 -21.99 26.35
N THR A 349 -14.20 -20.85 25.67
CA THR A 349 -13.25 -20.62 24.58
C THR A 349 -12.19 -19.69 25.17
N LEU A 350 -11.03 -20.24 25.53
CA LEU A 350 -9.85 -19.47 25.88
C LEU A 350 -9.36 -18.77 24.61
N THR A 351 -9.82 -17.55 24.34
CA THR A 351 -9.16 -16.73 23.32
C THR A 351 -7.88 -16.20 23.94
N SER A 352 -6.78 -16.81 23.53
CA SER A 352 -5.42 -16.38 23.77
C SER A 352 -5.23 -14.91 23.39
N SER A 353 -4.31 -14.27 24.11
CA SER A 353 -3.65 -13.02 23.78
C SER A 353 -3.38 -12.91 22.27
N ILE A 354 -4.19 -12.12 21.57
CA ILE A 354 -3.98 -11.82 20.15
C ILE A 354 -2.77 -10.88 20.07
N ASN A 355 -1.71 -11.41 19.48
CA ASN A 355 -0.47 -10.72 19.23
C ASN A 355 -0.73 -9.50 18.33
N LEU A 356 -0.35 -8.31 18.79
CA LEU A 356 -0.73 -7.01 18.23
C LEU A 356 0.11 -6.56 17.01
N ASN A 357 0.96 -7.45 16.45
CA ASN A 357 2.07 -7.03 15.59
C ASN A 357 1.99 -7.42 14.11
N SER A 358 0.88 -7.96 13.61
CA SER A 358 0.70 -8.21 12.17
C SER A 358 -0.47 -7.41 11.61
N CYS A 359 -0.36 -6.09 11.61
CA CYS A 359 -1.04 -5.31 10.58
C CYS A 359 -0.21 -5.49 9.31
N THR A 360 -0.45 -6.56 8.56
CA THR A 360 0.07 -6.74 7.20
C THR A 360 -1.08 -7.17 6.30
N VAL A 361 -1.15 -6.56 5.12
CA VAL A 361 -2.01 -7.06 4.03
C VAL A 361 -1.43 -8.35 3.42
N GLU A 362 -0.26 -8.82 3.89
CA GLU A 362 0.36 -10.10 3.56
C GLU A 362 -0.59 -11.30 3.80
N GLU A 363 -1.51 -11.19 4.76
CA GLU A 363 -2.57 -12.19 5.00
C GLU A 363 -3.95 -11.77 4.44
N SER A 364 -4.00 -11.02 3.35
CA SER A 364 -5.31 -10.59 2.80
C SER A 364 -5.47 -10.65 1.29
N THR A 365 -4.49 -11.27 0.64
CA THR A 365 -4.42 -11.38 -0.81
C THR A 365 -3.79 -12.72 -1.16
N PHE A 366 -4.52 -13.59 -1.85
CA PHE A 366 -4.00 -14.84 -2.36
C PHE A 366 -3.48 -14.67 -3.77
N LEU A 367 -2.28 -15.18 -4.04
CA LEU A 367 -1.69 -15.17 -5.36
C LEU A 367 -1.87 -16.56 -5.96
N TYR A 368 -2.70 -16.65 -6.99
CA TYR A 368 -2.92 -17.85 -7.75
C TYR A 368 -2.28 -17.66 -9.12
N VAL A 369 -1.38 -18.56 -9.49
CA VAL A 369 -0.59 -18.44 -10.72
C VAL A 369 -0.95 -19.58 -11.65
N LEU A 370 -1.19 -19.22 -12.90
CA LEU A 370 -1.33 -20.11 -14.05
C LEU A 370 0.00 -20.21 -14.79
#